data_AF-A0A8T3ZV98-F1
#
_entry.id   AF-A0A8T3ZV98-F1
#
_cell.length_a   1.000
_cell.length_b   1.000
_cell.length_c   1.000
_cell.angle_alpha   90.00
_cell.angle_beta   90.00
_cell.angle_gamma   90.00
#
_symmetry.space_group_name_H-M   'P 1'
#
loop_
_entity.id
_entity.type
_entity.pdbx_description
1 polymer ?
#
loop_
_entity_poly.entity_id
_entity_poly.type
_entity_poly.pdbx_seq_one_letter_code
_entity_poly.pdbx_strand_id
1 'polypeptide(L)' 'MPKYTPTLKNILKEHHEFTSKSALQRALPKTIQTQTFNRILNYLEKSNKIIFTKNRAVVWIFSDDPKLKKVWKESVPL' A
#
# COMPACT_ATOMS: atom_id res chain seq x y z
N MET A 1 -16.32 8.00 -21.56
CA MET A 1 -16.14 7.82 -20.09
C MET A 1 -14.67 7.53 -19.83
N PRO A 2 -13.95 8.32 -19.03
CA PRO A 2 -12.54 8.02 -18.76
C PRO A 2 -12.50 6.69 -17.99
N LYS A 3 -11.87 5.67 -18.59
CA LYS A 3 -11.63 4.37 -17.98
C LYS A 3 -10.74 4.59 -16.76
N TYR A 4 -11.35 4.77 -15.58
CA TYR A 4 -10.63 4.95 -14.32
C TYR A 4 -9.76 3.70 -14.13
N THR A 5 -8.46 3.83 -14.35
CA THR A 5 -7.52 2.74 -14.09
C THR A 5 -7.21 2.83 -12.60
N PRO A 6 -7.73 1.94 -11.74
CA PRO A 6 -7.42 2.01 -10.33
C PRO A 6 -5.90 1.85 -10.16
N THR A 7 -5.29 2.89 -9.60
CA THR A 7 -3.86 2.92 -9.28
C THR A 7 -3.62 2.03 -8.07
N LEU A 8 -2.43 1.44 -7.93
CA LEU A 8 -2.05 0.56 -6.81
C LEU A 8 -2.48 1.10 -5.43
N LYS A 9 -2.36 2.41 -5.23
CA LYS A 9 -2.77 3.10 -3.99
C LYS A 9 -4.27 2.97 -3.71
N ASN A 10 -5.14 3.05 -4.72
CA ASN A 10 -6.58 2.95 -4.53
C ASN A 10 -6.99 1.53 -4.17
N ILE A 11 -6.41 0.54 -4.84
CA ILE A 11 -6.64 -0.88 -4.56
C ILE A 11 -6.22 -1.24 -3.12
N LEU A 12 -5.07 -0.73 -2.67
CA LEU A 12 -4.60 -0.90 -1.29
C LEU A 12 -5.51 -0.22 -0.27
N LYS A 13 -6.04 0.96 -0.59
CA LYS A 13 -6.99 1.68 0.29
C LYS A 13 -8.35 1.01 0.39
N GLU A 14 -8.84 0.39 -0.68
CA GLU A 14 -10.16 -0.24 -0.70
C GLU A 14 -10.14 -1.57 0.04
N HIS A 15 -9.17 -2.43 -0.26
CA HIS A 15 -9.14 -3.80 0.25
C HIS A 15 -8.42 -3.96 1.59
N HIS A 16 -7.64 -2.97 2.04
CA HIS A 16 -6.86 -2.91 3.31
C HIS A 16 -5.83 -4.03 3.53
N GLU A 17 -6.07 -5.24 3.04
CA GLU A 17 -5.23 -6.42 3.17
C GLU A 17 -5.27 -7.26 1.88
N PHE A 18 -4.11 -7.78 1.51
CA PHE A 18 -3.95 -8.77 0.46
C PHE A 18 -3.19 -9.97 1.01
N THR A 19 -3.66 -11.18 0.72
CA THR A 19 -3.05 -12.43 1.20
C THR A 19 -1.61 -12.63 0.73
N SER A 20 -1.19 -11.98 -0.37
CA SER A 20 0.18 -12.03 -0.87
C SER A 20 0.49 -10.90 -1.86
N LYS A 21 1.79 -10.68 -2.11
CA LYS A 21 2.29 -9.78 -3.18
C LYS A 21 1.71 -10.12 -4.55
N SER A 22 1.58 -11.40 -4.87
CA SER A 22 1.03 -11.87 -6.15
C SER A 22 -0.47 -11.64 -6.25
N ALA A 23 -1.22 -11.79 -5.16
CA ALA A 23 -2.65 -11.43 -5.12
C ALA A 23 -2.85 -9.93 -5.39
N LEU A 24 -2.04 -9.08 -4.75
CA LEU A 24 -2.04 -7.64 -5.00
C LEU A 24 -1.65 -7.31 -6.45
N GLN A 25 -0.64 -7.98 -7.02
CA GLN A 25 -0.22 -7.75 -8.40
C GLN A 25 -1.30 -8.19 -9.41
N ARG A 26 -2.05 -9.25 -9.14
CA ARG A 26 -3.19 -9.72 -9.97
C ARG A 26 -4.40 -8.79 -9.91
N ALA A 27 -4.61 -8.10 -8.79
CA ALA A 27 -5.67 -7.12 -8.65
C ALA A 27 -5.43 -5.84 -9.48
N LEU A 28 -4.23 -5.65 -10.02
CA LEU A 28 -3.89 -4.48 -10.84
C LEU A 28 -4.41 -4.63 -12.28
N PRO A 29 -5.09 -3.61 -12.84
CA PRO A 29 -5.63 -3.66 -14.21
C PRO A 29 -4.58 -3.77 -15.31
N LYS A 30 -3.35 -3.34 -15.01
CA LYS A 30 -2.21 -3.44 -15.92
C LYS A 30 -1.15 -4.29 -15.24
N THR A 31 -0.63 -5.27 -15.97
CA THR A 31 0.49 -6.12 -15.56
C THR A 31 1.73 -5.24 -15.43
N ILE A 32 1.91 -4.61 -14.27
CA ILE A 32 3.13 -3.90 -13.92
C ILE A 32 4.24 -4.95 -13.88
N GLN A 33 5.38 -4.63 -14.51
CA GLN A 33 6.56 -5.49 -14.42
C GLN A 33 6.91 -5.74 -12.94
N THR A 34 7.21 -7.00 -12.60
CA THR A 34 7.47 -7.43 -11.23
C THR A 34 8.58 -6.62 -10.54
N GLN A 35 9.60 -6.19 -11.30
CA GLN A 35 10.69 -5.36 -10.76
C GLN A 35 10.18 -3.97 -10.31
N THR A 36 9.36 -3.33 -11.14
CA THR A 36 8.73 -2.03 -10.82
C THR A 36 7.76 -2.17 -9.66
N PHE A 37 6.96 -3.23 -9.65
CA PHE A 37 6.06 -3.54 -8.54
C PHE A 37 6.81 -3.69 -7.22
N ASN A 38 7.92 -4.45 -7.21
CA ASN A 38 8.77 -4.61 -6.03
C ASN A 38 9.41 -3.29 -5.57
N ARG A 39 9.86 -2.44 -6.50
CA ARG A 39 10.37 -1.10 -6.16
C ARG A 39 9.31 -0.24 -5.47
N ILE A 40 8.07 -0.28 -5.97
CA ILE A 40 6.96 0.46 -5.37
C ILE A 40 6.65 -0.09 -3.97
N LEU A 41 6.56 -1.40 -3.80
CA LEU A 41 6.34 -2.03 -2.50
C LEU A 41 7.43 -1.68 -1.50
N ASN A 42 8.70 -1.72 -1.90
CA ASN A 42 9.83 -1.33 -1.07
C ASN A 42 9.75 0.15 -0.65
N TYR A 43 9.33 1.04 -1.54
CA TYR A 43 9.09 2.44 -1.19
C TYR A 43 7.92 2.59 -0.20
N LEU A 44 6.82 1.86 -0.39
CA LEU A 44 5.66 1.90 0.50
C LEU A 44 5.98 1.33 1.90
N GLU A 45 6.76 0.26 1.97
CA GLU A 45 7.24 -0.32 3.23
C GLU A 45 8.16 0.66 3.97
N LYS A 46 9.18 1.21 3.28
CA LYS A 46 10.09 2.21 3.86
C LYS A 46 9.43 3.51 4.28
N SER A 47 8.27 3.84 3.70
CA SER A 47 7.47 5.00 4.10
C SER A 47 6.37 4.65 5.11
N ASN A 48 6.43 3.48 5.74
CA ASN A 48 5.47 2.97 6.74
C ASN A 48 4.02 2.98 6.24
N LYS A 49 3.81 2.80 4.93
CA LYS A 49 2.47 2.77 4.36
C LYS A 49 1.87 1.37 4.30
N ILE A 50 2.74 0.38 4.15
CA ILE A 50 2.38 -1.03 4.18
C ILE A 50 3.28 -1.77 5.17
N ILE A 51 2.80 -2.91 5.64
CA ILE A 51 3.61 -3.90 6.34
C ILE A 51 3.44 -5.26 5.66
N PHE A 52 4.47 -6.10 5.75
CA PHE A 52 4.37 -7.50 5.43
C PHE A 52 4.17 -8.31 6.71
N THR A 53 3.10 -9.10 6.76
CA THR A 53 2.86 -9.99 7.91
C THR A 53 3.78 -11.21 7.82
N LYS A 54 3.88 -11.99 8.91
CA LYS A 54 4.60 -13.28 8.92
C LYS A 54 4.13 -14.24 7.83
N ASN A 55 2.87 -14.12 7.41
CA ASN A 55 2.26 -14.95 6.37
C ASN A 55 2.46 -14.38 4.95
N ARG A 56 3.35 -13.38 4.77
CA ARG A 56 3.60 -12.66 3.51
C ARG A 56 2.41 -11.87 2.98
N ALA A 57 1.38 -11.65 3.80
CA ALA A 57 0.27 -10.76 3.46
C ALA A 57 0.77 -9.31 3.41
N VAL A 58 0.18 -8.52 2.52
CA VAL A 58 0.44 -7.09 2.37
C VAL A 58 -0.71 -6.34 3.01
N VAL A 59 -0.43 -5.62 4.09
CA VAL A 59 -1.45 -4.85 4.83
C VAL A 59 -1.17 -3.37 4.65
N TRP A 60 -2.19 -2.62 4.23
CA TRP A 60 -2.15 -1.17 4.17
C TRP A 60 -2.45 -0.59 5.55
N ILE A 61 -1.45 0.07 6.15
CA ILE A 61 -1.55 0.63 7.51
C ILE A 61 -1.61 2.16 7.52
N PHE A 62 -1.43 2.79 6.35
CA PHE A 62 -1.48 4.25 6.25
C PHE A 62 -2.92 4.74 6.29
N SER A 63 -3.34 5.22 7.44
CA SER A 63 -4.58 5.99 7.51
C SER A 63 -4.33 7.40 6.96
N ASP A 64 -5.19 7.84 6.02
CA ASP A 64 -5.23 9.24 5.60
C ASP A 64 -5.99 10.12 6.61
N ASP A 65 -6.44 9.56 7.74
CA ASP A 65 -7.12 10.28 8.81
C ASP A 65 -6.22 11.43 9.34
N PRO A 66 -6.68 12.69 9.23
CA PRO A 66 -5.96 13.86 9.73
C PRO A 66 -5.61 13.76 11.21
N LYS A 67 -6.44 13.09 12.03
CA LYS A 67 -6.20 12.92 13.47
C LYS A 67 -5.02 12.00 13.73
N LEU A 68 -4.91 10.90 12.99
CA LEU A 68 -3.78 9.99 13.11
C LEU A 68 -2.49 10.66 12.66
N LYS A 69 -2.51 11.43 11.56
CA LYS A 69 -1.34 12.22 11.13
C LYS A 69 -0.86 13.21 12.20
N LYS A 70 -1.79 13.82 12.95
CA LYS A 70 -1.47 14.72 14.05
C LYS A 70 -0.79 13.98 15.20
N VAL A 71 -1.37 12.87 15.65
CA VAL A 71 -0.80 12.02 16.73
C VAL A 71 0.59 11.49 16.35
N TRP A 72 0.78 11.03 15.10
CA TRP A 72 2.10 10.58 14.62
C TRP A 72 3.14 11.71 14.63
N LYS A 73 2.79 12.92 14.17
CA LYS A 73 3.70 14.09 14.23
C LYS A 73 4.07 14.46 15.66
N GLU A 74 3.13 14.34 16.60
CA GLU A 74 3.33 14.65 18.01
C GLU A 74 4.13 13.57 18.75
N SER A 75 4.13 12.32 18.25
CA SER A 75 4.77 11.16 18.91
C SER A 75 6.22 10.89 18.48
N VAL A 76 6.72 11.53 17.42
CA VAL A 76 8.14 11.41 17.01
C VAL A 76 8.94 12.47 17.77
N PRO A 77 9.85 12.09 18.69
CA PRO A 77 10.72 13.07 19.35
C PRO A 77 11.68 13.67 18.31
N LEU A 78 11.88 14.99 18.40
CA LEU A 78 12.84 15.75 17.59
C LEU A 78 14.28 15.23 17.75
#